data_AF-A0A4Q5QZS7-F1
#
_entry.id   AF-A0A4Q5QZS7-F1
#
_cell.length_a   1.000
_cell.length_b   1.000
_cell.length_c   1.000
_cell.angle_alpha   90.00
_cell.angle_beta   90.00
_cell.angle_gamma   90.00
#
_symmetry.space_group_name_H-M   'P 1'
#
loop_
_entity.id
_entity.type
_entity.pdbx_description
1 polymer ?
#
loop_
_entity_poly.entity_id
_entity_poly.type
_entity_poly.pdbx_seq_one_letter_code
_entity_poly.pdbx_strand_id
1 'polypeptide(L)'
;MTVPQIPFEPGLTVFMLVKTSPEWLGFAVDRRFELLAAHFTPILKKHATNVALRFFDVEFYSTRVTDIWMWDARDHHSYQLLVEDLRETAFWDRYFDIVEILTGVENAYAKNYDRPVITA
;
A
#
# COMPACT_ATOMS: atom_id res chain seq x y z
N MET A 1 14.74 25.35 -0.62
CA MET A 1 15.19 24.74 -1.89
C MET A 1 14.32 23.52 -2.12
N THR A 2 13.42 23.57 -3.09
CA THR A 2 12.57 22.42 -3.47
C THR A 2 13.43 21.44 -4.27
N VAL A 3 13.60 20.24 -3.73
CA VAL A 3 14.24 19.13 -4.47
C VAL A 3 13.34 18.82 -5.67
N PRO A 4 13.87 18.77 -6.91
CA PRO A 4 13.07 18.34 -8.05
C PRO A 4 12.64 16.90 -7.80
N GLN A 5 11.33 16.71 -7.61
CA GLN A 5 10.73 15.41 -7.41
C GLN A 5 10.71 14.71 -8.77
N ILE A 6 11.65 13.80 -8.98
CA ILE A 6 11.65 12.92 -10.15
C ILE A 6 10.27 12.24 -10.18
N PRO A 7 9.54 12.24 -11.32
CA PRO A 7 8.27 11.55 -11.41
C PRO A 7 8.46 10.08 -10.99
N PHE A 8 7.65 9.63 -10.03
CA PHE A 8 7.59 8.23 -9.67
C PHE A 8 6.76 7.53 -10.74
N GLU A 9 7.42 6.82 -11.67
CA GLU A 9 6.73 5.93 -12.61
C GLU A 9 6.67 4.50 -12.03
N PRO A 10 5.48 4.00 -11.67
CA PRO A 10 5.33 2.63 -11.19
C PRO A 10 5.51 1.62 -12.33
N GLY A 11 6.29 0.56 -12.06
CA GLY A 11 6.27 -0.66 -12.88
C GLY A 11 5.03 -1.50 -12.60
N LEU A 12 4.47 -1.39 -11.38
CA LEU A 12 3.21 -2.00 -10.99
C LEU A 12 2.50 -1.17 -9.90
N THR A 13 1.17 -1.29 -9.88
CA THR A 13 0.30 -0.75 -8.84
C THR A 13 -0.43 -1.90 -8.18
N VAL A 14 -0.40 -1.96 -6.86
CA VAL A 14 -1.05 -3.01 -6.06
C VAL A 14 -2.16 -2.40 -5.24
N PHE A 15 -3.34 -3.00 -5.29
CA PHE A 15 -4.44 -2.72 -4.38
C PHE A 15 -4.50 -3.85 -3.36
N MET A 16 -4.01 -3.57 -2.16
CA MET A 16 -4.07 -4.49 -1.03
C MET A 16 -5.30 -4.12 -0.19
N LEU A 17 -6.28 -5.02 -0.22
CA LEU A 17 -7.54 -4.89 0.49
C LEU A 17 -7.35 -5.49 1.88
N VAL A 18 -7.56 -4.68 2.92
CA VAL A 18 -7.32 -5.09 4.31
C VAL A 18 -8.54 -4.87 5.19
N LYS A 19 -8.61 -5.63 6.29
CA LYS A 19 -9.66 -5.48 7.30
C LYS A 19 -9.05 -5.37 8.68
N THR A 20 -9.32 -4.29 9.40
CA THR A 20 -8.87 -4.14 10.79
C THR A 20 -9.48 -5.21 11.68
N SER A 21 -8.68 -5.77 12.59
CA SER A 21 -9.15 -6.72 13.58
C SER A 21 -9.83 -6.03 14.78
N PRO A 22 -10.66 -6.75 15.56
CA PRO A 22 -11.22 -6.21 16.80
C PRO A 22 -10.15 -5.79 17.82
N GLU A 23 -8.99 -6.46 17.84
CA GLU A 23 -7.88 -6.07 18.72
C GLU A 23 -7.37 -4.66 18.36
N TRP A 24 -7.14 -4.40 17.06
CA TRP A 24 -6.71 -3.10 16.59
C TRP A 24 -7.70 -1.99 16.96
N LEU A 25 -8.99 -2.25 16.72
CA LEU A 25 -10.06 -1.32 17.06
C LEU A 25 -10.27 -1.17 18.58
N GLY A 26 -9.83 -2.15 19.38
CA GLY A 26 -9.84 -2.08 20.84
C GLY A 26 -8.79 -1.13 21.42
N PHE A 27 -7.73 -0.80 20.68
CA PHE A 27 -6.73 0.17 21.14
C PHE A 27 -7.28 1.60 21.12
N ALA A 28 -6.82 2.41 22.09
CA ALA A 28 -6.95 3.86 22.02
C ALA A 28 -6.25 4.42 20.77
N VAL A 29 -6.76 5.53 20.23
CA VAL A 29 -6.22 6.15 19.00
C VAL A 29 -4.73 6.46 19.14
N ASP A 30 -4.30 7.06 20.24
CA ASP A 30 -2.88 7.37 20.47
C ASP A 30 -2.00 6.11 20.40
N ARG A 31 -2.47 5.00 20.97
CA ARG A 31 -1.76 3.73 20.93
C ARG A 31 -1.62 3.19 19.50
N ARG A 32 -2.65 3.36 18.66
CA ARG A 32 -2.57 2.99 17.23
C ARG A 32 -1.48 3.78 16.51
N PHE A 33 -1.41 5.08 16.74
CA PHE A 33 -0.39 5.94 16.14
C PHE A 33 1.02 5.67 16.67
N GLU A 34 1.18 5.34 17.96
CA GLU A 34 2.45 4.86 18.51
C GLU A 34 2.93 3.59 17.79
N LEU A 35 2.05 2.59 17.62
CA LEU A 35 2.37 1.34 16.92
C LEU A 35 2.73 1.57 15.45
N LEU A 36 1.98 2.43 14.76
CA LEU A 36 2.28 2.84 13.38
C LEU A 36 3.64 3.56 13.28
N ALA A 37 3.94 4.46 14.21
CA ALA A 37 5.21 5.19 14.24
C ALA A 37 6.39 4.25 14.54
N ALA A 38 6.20 3.28 15.43
CA ALA A 38 7.24 2.35 15.86
C ALA A 38 7.55 1.26 14.83
N HIS A 39 6.54 0.71 14.13
CA HIS A 39 6.72 -0.48 13.31
C HIS A 39 6.47 -0.23 11.81
N PHE A 40 5.42 0.51 11.46
CA PHE A 40 5.01 0.68 10.07
C PHE A 40 5.81 1.80 9.36
N THR A 41 5.96 2.94 10.03
CA THR A 41 6.65 4.13 9.48
C THR A 41 8.11 3.87 9.11
N PRO A 42 8.91 3.12 9.89
CA PRO A 42 10.29 2.80 9.49
C PRO A 42 10.36 1.97 8.20
N ILE A 43 9.41 1.06 7.99
CA ILE A 43 9.32 0.25 6.77
C ILE A 43 9.01 1.15 5.57
N LEU A 44 8.03 2.05 5.69
CA LEU A 44 7.73 3.03 4.63
C LEU A 44 8.96 3.86 4.25
N LYS A 45 9.71 4.35 5.25
CA LYS A 45 10.93 5.13 5.02
C LYS A 45 12.04 4.32 4.35
N LYS A 46 12.23 3.06 4.76
CA LYS A 46 13.23 2.15 4.16
C LYS A 46 12.98 1.95 2.67
N HIS A 47 11.72 1.90 2.25
CA HIS A 47 11.32 1.60 0.87
C HIS A 47 10.95 2.83 0.01
N ALA A 48 10.97 4.04 0.59
CA ALA A 48 10.44 5.26 -0.02
C ALA A 48 11.04 5.65 -1.39
N THR A 49 12.25 5.15 -1.72
CA THR A 49 12.87 5.40 -3.03
C THR A 49 12.16 4.65 -4.16
N ASN A 50 11.61 3.46 -3.86
CA ASN A 50 11.12 2.52 -4.86
C ASN A 50 9.63 2.17 -4.70
N VAL A 51 9.00 2.60 -3.61
CA VAL A 51 7.60 2.30 -3.30
C VAL A 51 6.91 3.52 -2.70
N ALA A 52 5.65 3.73 -3.08
CA ALA A 52 4.81 4.79 -2.55
C ALA A 52 3.46 4.22 -2.08
N LEU A 53 2.97 4.71 -0.95
CA LEU A 53 1.68 4.32 -0.36
C LEU A 53 0.65 5.42 -0.54
N ARG A 54 -0.56 5.04 -0.95
CA ARG A 54 -1.79 5.81 -0.75
C ARG A 54 -2.79 4.98 0.03
N PHE A 55 -3.33 5.57 1.10
CA PHE A 55 -4.25 4.92 2.01
C PHE A 55 -5.68 5.43 1.75
N PHE A 56 -6.65 4.52 1.70
CA PHE A 56 -8.06 4.84 1.56
C PHE A 56 -8.86 4.12 2.62
N ASP A 57 -9.59 4.89 3.41
CA ASP A 57 -10.61 4.37 4.31
C ASP A 57 -11.88 4.08 3.51
N VAL A 58 -12.38 2.85 3.61
CA VAL A 58 -13.56 2.36 2.90
C VAL A 58 -14.60 1.74 3.84
N GLU A 59 -14.40 1.83 5.16
CA GLU A 59 -15.19 1.08 6.15
C GLU A 59 -16.67 1.48 6.19
N PHE A 60 -17.00 2.70 5.76
CA PHE A 60 -18.38 3.18 5.65
C PHE A 60 -19.14 2.61 4.44
N TYR A 61 -18.42 2.17 3.41
CA TYR A 61 -19.01 1.75 2.13
C TYR A 61 -18.95 0.23 1.90
N SER A 62 -18.13 -0.49 2.67
CA SER A 62 -17.92 -1.93 2.53
C SER A 62 -17.82 -2.60 3.89
N THR A 63 -18.56 -3.70 4.08
CA THR A 63 -18.38 -4.57 5.26
C THR A 63 -17.28 -5.61 5.06
N ARG A 64 -16.80 -5.78 3.81
CA ARG A 64 -15.81 -6.80 3.45
C ARG A 64 -14.40 -6.40 3.88
N VAL A 65 -14.05 -5.12 3.76
CA VAL A 65 -12.71 -4.55 4.02
C VAL A 65 -12.90 -3.18 4.66
N THR A 66 -11.95 -2.76 5.49
CA THR A 66 -11.95 -1.43 6.13
C THR A 66 -11.10 -0.44 5.36
N ASP A 67 -10.02 -0.92 4.74
CA ASP A 67 -9.07 -0.04 4.07
C ASP A 67 -8.55 -0.65 2.76
N ILE A 68 -8.13 0.24 1.87
CA ILE A 68 -7.36 -0.13 0.68
C ILE A 68 -5.99 0.54 0.80
N TRP A 69 -4.95 -0.27 0.80
CA TRP A 69 -3.57 0.18 0.69
C TRP A 69 -3.16 0.07 -0.78
N MET A 70 -3.06 1.22 -1.44
CA MET A 70 -2.58 1.26 -2.81
C MET A 70 -1.08 1.51 -2.81
N TRP A 71 -0.34 0.55 -3.34
CA TRP A 71 1.12 0.59 -3.46
C TRP A 71 1.53 0.78 -4.90
N ASP A 72 2.23 1.87 -5.18
CA ASP A 72 2.95 2.03 -6.44
C ASP A 72 4.39 1.58 -6.21
N ALA A 73 4.88 0.64 -7.03
CA ALA A 73 6.24 0.10 -6.93
C ALA A 73 6.97 0.18 -8.27
N ARG A 74 8.27 0.51 -8.25
CA ARG A 74 9.09 0.58 -9.47
C ARG A 74 9.23 -0.76 -10.17
N ASP A 75 9.26 -1.84 -9.40
CA ASP A 75 9.39 -3.21 -9.91
C ASP A 75 8.84 -4.23 -8.88
N HIS A 76 8.71 -5.47 -9.33
CA HIS A 76 8.18 -6.57 -8.52
C HIS A 76 9.05 -6.86 -7.28
N HIS A 77 10.36 -6.66 -7.36
CA HIS A 77 11.28 -6.95 -6.26
C HIS A 77 11.15 -5.93 -5.14
N SER A 78 10.98 -4.65 -5.48
CA SER A 78 10.74 -3.58 -4.52
C SER A 78 9.45 -3.79 -3.74
N TYR A 79 8.38 -4.21 -4.42
CA TYR A 79 7.13 -4.59 -3.76
C TYR A 79 7.31 -5.83 -2.87
N GLN A 80 8.01 -6.86 -3.35
CA GLN A 80 8.31 -8.06 -2.57
C GLN A 80 9.01 -7.70 -1.25
N LEU A 81 10.09 -6.91 -1.29
CA LEU A 81 10.85 -6.54 -0.10
C LEU A 81 10.03 -5.72 0.91
N LEU A 82 9.15 -4.84 0.43
CA LEU A 82 8.19 -4.14 1.29
C LEU A 82 7.28 -5.14 2.02
N VAL A 83 6.72 -6.10 1.29
CA VAL A 83 5.83 -7.12 1.86
C VAL A 83 6.55 -8.01 2.86
N GLU A 84 7.79 -8.45 2.57
CA GLU A 84 8.57 -9.24 3.53
C GLU A 84 8.76 -8.49 4.86
N ASP A 85 9.11 -7.20 4.82
CA ASP A 85 9.24 -6.42 6.06
C ASP A 85 7.89 -6.23 6.78
N LEU A 86 6.79 -6.03 6.05
CA LEU A 86 5.45 -5.89 6.66
C LEU A 86 5.00 -7.19 7.34
N ARG A 87 5.29 -8.34 6.72
CA ARG A 87 4.97 -9.69 7.23
C ARG A 87 5.60 -9.99 8.57
N GLU A 88 6.74 -9.38 8.87
CA GLU A 88 7.43 -9.52 10.16
C GLU A 88 6.85 -8.61 11.26
N THR A 89 5.67 -7.99 11.03
CA THR A 89 4.99 -7.13 12.00
C THR A 89 3.58 -7.63 12.30
N ALA A 90 3.05 -7.22 13.46
CA ALA A 90 1.66 -7.47 13.81
C ALA A 90 0.64 -6.79 12.87
N PHE A 91 1.07 -5.92 11.95
CA PHE A 91 0.17 -5.32 10.95
C PHE A 91 -0.25 -6.29 9.84
N TRP A 92 0.44 -7.42 9.65
CA TRP A 92 0.15 -8.32 8.53
C TRP A 92 -1.00 -9.30 8.79
N ASP A 93 -1.08 -9.89 9.98
CA ASP A 93 -2.05 -10.97 10.26
C ASP A 93 -2.69 -10.90 11.65
N ARG A 94 -2.46 -9.81 12.39
CA ARG A 94 -3.00 -9.62 13.75
C ARG A 94 -3.83 -8.35 13.89
N TYR A 95 -3.30 -7.21 13.50
CA TYR A 95 -4.02 -5.93 13.54
C TYR A 95 -4.86 -5.71 12.30
N PHE A 96 -4.44 -6.29 11.18
CA PHE A 96 -5.20 -6.32 9.93
C PHE A 96 -5.18 -7.73 9.37
N ASP A 97 -6.27 -8.11 8.72
CA ASP A 97 -6.34 -9.25 7.82
C ASP A 97 -6.04 -8.76 6.40
N ILE A 98 -5.08 -9.39 5.71
CA ILE A 98 -4.89 -9.18 4.27
C ILE A 98 -5.95 -10.01 3.53
N VAL A 99 -7.01 -9.34 3.05
CA VAL A 99 -8.17 -9.98 2.44
C VAL A 99 -7.89 -10.37 0.98
N GLU A 100 -7.28 -9.46 0.22
CA GLU A 100 -6.96 -9.68 -1.19
C GLU A 100 -5.81 -8.77 -1.63
N ILE A 101 -4.99 -9.25 -2.57
CA ILE A 101 -3.96 -8.45 -3.22
C ILE A 101 -4.24 -8.47 -4.72
N LEU A 102 -4.57 -7.32 -5.29
CA LEU A 102 -4.82 -7.14 -6.71
C LEU A 102 -3.68 -6.33 -7.33
N THR A 103 -2.81 -6.99 -8.08
CA THR A 103 -1.68 -6.35 -8.76
C THR A 103 -2.02 -6.04 -10.21
N GLY A 104 -1.73 -4.81 -10.64
CA GLY A 104 -1.90 -4.35 -12.01
C GLY A 104 -0.66 -3.63 -12.53
N VAL A 105 -0.58 -3.47 -13.85
CA VAL A 105 0.41 -2.63 -14.53
C VAL A 105 -0.35 -1.53 -15.24
N GLU A 106 -0.07 -0.28 -14.86
CA GLU A 106 -0.81 0.87 -15.38
C GLU A 106 -0.63 1.00 -16.90
N ASN A 107 -1.76 1.15 -17.61
CA ASN A 107 -1.84 1.29 -19.07
C ASN A 107 -1.22 0.14 -19.87
N ALA A 108 -1.05 -1.05 -19.26
CA ALA A 108 -0.43 -2.20 -19.91
C ALA A 108 -1.13 -2.61 -21.21
N TYR A 109 -2.46 -2.51 -21.27
CA TYR A 109 -3.22 -2.85 -22.46
C TYR A 109 -2.84 -1.95 -23.64
N ALA A 110 -2.86 -0.62 -23.47
CA ALA A 110 -2.49 0.32 -24.51
C ALA A 110 -1.01 0.14 -24.94
N LYS A 111 -0.10 -0.02 -23.97
CA LYS A 111 1.33 -0.29 -24.22
C LYS A 111 1.55 -1.56 -25.05
N ASN A 112 0.86 -2.66 -24.70
CA ASN A 112 0.98 -3.94 -25.39
C ASN A 112 0.59 -3.87 -26.88
N TYR A 113 -0.36 -2.99 -27.22
CA TYR A 113 -0.83 -2.81 -28.60
C TYR A 113 -0.26 -1.59 -29.31
N ASP A 114 0.71 -0.90 -28.70
CA ASP A 114 1.27 0.36 -29.21
C ASP A 114 0.15 1.36 -29.59
N ARG A 115 -0.72 1.62 -28.62
CA ARG A 115 -1.84 2.55 -28.74
C ARG A 115 -1.71 3.68 -27.71
N PRO A 116 -2.26 4.87 -28.01
CA PRO A 116 -2.36 5.93 -27.02
C PRO A 116 -3.08 5.45 -25.76
N VAL A 117 -2.64 5.96 -24.61
CA VAL A 117 -3.35 5.75 -23.34
C VAL A 117 -4.73 6.41 -23.41
N ILE A 118 -5.75 5.74 -22.88
CA ILE A 118 -7.09 6.28 -22.78
C ILE A 118 -7.17 7.13 -21.51
N THR A 119 -7.23 8.46 -21.66
CA THR A 119 -7.38 9.41 -20.56
C THR A 119 -8.51 10.39 -20.88
N ALA A 120 -9.15 10.97 -19.86
CA ALA A 120 -10.15 12.03 -20.00
C ALA A 120 -9.51 13.42 -20.13
#